data_AF-A0A8T6SIG7-F1
#
_entry.id   AF-A0A8T6SIG7-F1
#
_cell.length_a   1.000
_cell.length_b   1.000
_cell.length_c   1.000
_cell.angle_alpha   90.00
_cell.angle_beta   90.00
_cell.angle_gamma   90.00
#
_symmetry.space_group_name_H-M   'P 1'
#
loop_
_entity.id
_entity.type
_entity.pdbx_description
1 polymer ?
#
loop_
_entity_poly.entity_id
_entity_poly.type
_entity_poly.pdbx_seq_one_letter_code
_entity_poly.pdbx_strand_id
1 'polypeptide(L)'
;VKKGSAVISKGPGLFGNAVLQRLSYLAIEDEGRLRNPRIKEHFLTKLFTLASFRKTKAVGSFEKLVQFHSENKLLLKAYNQKETKALGRIVANRKSKPFDKVIGDYRQRLF
;
A
#
# COMPACT_ATOMS: atom_id res chain seq x y z
N VAL A 1 20.45 37.32 22.01
CA VAL A 1 20.18 35.96 21.50
C VAL A 1 18.86 35.98 20.71
N LYS A 2 18.90 35.82 19.39
CA LYS A 2 17.67 35.77 18.56
C LYS A 2 16.88 34.51 18.95
N LYS A 3 15.65 34.69 19.46
CA LYS A 3 14.70 33.62 19.73
C LYS A 3 14.54 32.79 18.45
N GLY A 4 14.87 31.51 18.53
CA GLY A 4 14.71 30.56 17.42
C GLY A 4 13.27 30.60 16.93
N SER A 5 13.12 30.73 15.62
CA SER A 5 11.84 30.80 14.91
C SER A 5 10.93 29.68 15.38
N ALA A 6 9.77 30.04 15.94
CA ALA A 6 8.74 29.10 16.34
C ALA A 6 8.39 28.19 15.15
N VAL A 7 8.31 26.88 15.38
CA VAL A 7 7.93 25.91 14.33
C VAL A 7 6.56 26.30 13.78
N ILE A 8 6.53 26.80 12.55
CA ILE A 8 5.34 27.45 11.97
C ILE A 8 4.25 26.42 11.58
N SER A 9 4.58 25.15 11.41
CA SER A 9 3.60 24.05 11.34
C SER A 9 4.29 22.69 11.43
N LYS A 10 3.59 21.65 11.93
CA LYS A 10 4.02 20.26 11.79
C LYS A 10 3.60 19.75 10.41
N GLY A 11 4.58 19.41 9.56
CA GLY A 11 4.35 18.87 8.22
C GLY A 11 5.59 18.14 7.69
N PRO A 12 5.48 17.43 6.56
CA PRO A 12 6.54 16.53 6.05
C PRO A 12 7.80 17.25 5.52
N GLY A 13 7.84 18.58 5.56
CA GLY A 13 8.95 19.38 5.01
C GLY A 13 9.09 19.24 3.49
N LEU A 14 10.14 19.85 2.91
CA LEU A 14 10.37 19.81 1.46
C LEU A 14 10.60 18.39 0.94
N PHE A 15 11.45 17.62 1.62
CA PHE A 15 11.78 16.25 1.21
C PHE A 15 10.58 15.31 1.34
N GLY A 16 9.90 15.31 2.50
CA GLY A 16 8.74 14.45 2.69
C GLY A 16 7.59 14.81 1.73
N ASN A 17 7.39 16.09 1.41
CA ASN A 17 6.45 16.49 0.36
C ASN A 17 6.85 15.93 -1.01
N ALA A 18 8.13 16.00 -1.39
CA ALA A 18 8.61 15.45 -2.66
C ALA A 18 8.42 13.92 -2.74
N VAL A 19 8.62 13.21 -1.62
CA VAL A 19 8.36 11.77 -1.50
C VAL A 19 6.87 11.46 -1.63
N LEU A 20 6.00 12.18 -0.91
CA LEU A 20 4.55 12.00 -1.01
C LEU A 20 4.03 12.26 -2.43
N GLN A 21 4.57 13.25 -3.13
CA GLN A 21 4.17 13.56 -4.51
C GLN A 21 4.58 12.48 -5.52
N ARG A 22 5.79 11.92 -5.39
CA ARG A 22 6.35 10.99 -6.39
C ARG A 22 6.11 9.52 -6.08
N LEU A 23 5.98 9.18 -4.79
CA LEU A 23 6.04 7.81 -4.29
C LEU A 23 4.84 7.45 -3.40
N SER A 24 3.71 8.18 -3.51
CA SER A 24 2.48 7.95 -2.73
C SER A 24 1.95 6.51 -2.76
N TYR A 25 2.30 5.75 -3.81
CA TYR A 25 1.97 4.33 -3.96
C TYR A 25 2.78 3.40 -3.03
N LEU A 26 3.78 3.91 -2.31
CA LEU A 26 4.55 3.16 -1.32
C LEU A 26 3.96 3.30 0.09
N ALA A 27 4.47 2.51 1.03
CA ALA A 27 4.27 2.77 2.46
C ALA A 27 5.19 3.91 2.87
N ILE A 28 4.62 5.04 3.29
CA ILE A 28 5.34 6.24 3.74
C ILE A 28 4.80 6.61 5.11
N GLU A 29 5.69 6.85 6.08
CA GLU A 29 5.35 7.34 7.40
C GLU A 29 6.57 8.04 8.02
N ASP A 30 6.33 8.93 8.98
CA ASP A 30 7.35 9.64 9.75
C ASP A 30 7.88 8.77 10.91
N GLU A 31 9.19 8.81 11.16
CA GLU A 31 9.84 8.02 12.22
C GLU A 31 9.22 8.27 13.61
N GLY A 32 8.94 9.54 13.95
CA GLY A 32 8.33 9.90 15.22
C GLY A 32 6.92 9.34 15.36
N ARG A 33 6.17 9.26 14.26
CA ARG A 33 4.81 8.69 14.22
C ARG A 33 4.81 7.17 14.37
N LEU A 34 5.87 6.48 13.93
CA LEU A 34 6.05 5.04 14.13
C LEU A 34 6.20 4.63 15.60
N ARG A 35 6.36 5.58 16.53
CA ARG A 35 6.28 5.30 17.98
C ARG A 35 4.86 4.97 18.43
N ASN A 36 3.84 5.40 17.69
CA ASN A 36 2.46 4.99 17.95
C ASN A 36 2.24 3.56 17.43
N PRO A 37 1.86 2.58 18.29
CA PRO A 37 1.73 1.19 17.88
C PRO A 37 0.74 0.97 16.73
N ARG A 38 -0.39 1.70 16.72
CA ARG A 38 -1.41 1.57 15.67
C ARG A 38 -0.91 2.10 14.32
N ILE A 39 -0.20 3.23 14.33
CA ILE A 39 0.41 3.78 13.11
C ILE A 39 1.48 2.83 12.58
N LYS A 40 2.34 2.31 13.47
CA LYS A 40 3.37 1.34 13.13
C LYS A 40 2.79 0.08 12.51
N GLU A 41 1.72 -0.47 13.10
CA GLU A 41 1.02 -1.63 12.56
C GLU A 41 0.51 -1.36 11.14
N HIS A 42 -0.20 -0.25 10.92
CA HIS A 42 -0.69 0.12 9.59
C HIS A 42 0.44 0.28 8.57
N PHE A 43 1.54 0.92 8.95
CA PHE A 43 2.72 1.10 8.10
C PHE A 43 3.35 -0.25 7.73
N LEU A 44 3.59 -1.11 8.71
CA LEU A 44 4.20 -2.43 8.49
C LEU A 44 3.29 -3.35 7.67
N THR A 45 1.98 -3.33 7.92
CA THR A 45 0.98 -4.04 7.10
C THR A 45 1.10 -3.61 5.64
N LYS A 46 1.03 -2.31 5.34
CA LYS A 46 1.17 -1.80 3.97
C LYS A 46 2.52 -2.19 3.37
N LEU A 47 3.61 -2.02 4.11
CA LEU A 47 4.98 -2.31 3.66
C LEU A 47 5.15 -3.78 3.25
N PHE A 48 4.79 -4.71 4.14
CA PHE A 48 4.97 -6.14 3.89
C PHE A 48 3.98 -6.69 2.86
N THR A 49 2.73 -6.19 2.83
CA THR A 49 1.77 -6.56 1.79
C THR A 49 2.26 -6.10 0.40
N LEU A 50 2.77 -4.86 0.28
CA LEU A 50 3.36 -4.38 -0.98
C LEU A 50 4.62 -5.16 -1.37
N ALA A 51 5.46 -5.54 -0.40
CA ALA A 51 6.64 -6.36 -0.65
C ALA A 51 6.28 -7.76 -1.17
N SER A 52 5.31 -8.43 -0.54
CA SER A 52 4.77 -9.72 -0.99
C SER A 52 4.12 -9.59 -2.37
N PHE A 53 3.36 -8.52 -2.61
CA PHE A 53 2.74 -8.24 -3.90
C PHE A 53 3.77 -8.09 -5.03
N ARG A 54 4.92 -7.43 -4.79
CA ARG A 54 6.01 -7.35 -5.79
C ARG A 54 6.54 -8.72 -6.17
N LYS A 55 6.69 -9.64 -5.21
CA LYS A 55 7.09 -11.03 -5.48
C LYS A 55 6.05 -11.74 -6.34
N THR A 56 4.76 -11.60 -6.00
CA THR A 56 3.65 -12.14 -6.80
C THR A 56 3.66 -11.61 -8.23
N LYS A 57 3.86 -10.30 -8.41
CA LYS A 57 3.98 -9.69 -9.74
C LYS A 57 5.14 -10.27 -10.54
N ALA A 58 6.31 -10.44 -9.91
CA ALA A 58 7.50 -10.97 -10.58
C ALA A 58 7.33 -12.41 -11.08
N VAL A 59 6.50 -13.22 -10.42
CA VAL A 59 6.18 -14.59 -10.87
C VAL A 59 5.31 -14.58 -12.14
N GLY A 60 4.46 -13.58 -12.35
CA GLY A 60 3.68 -13.46 -13.59
C GLY A 60 2.48 -14.39 -13.72
N SER A 61 2.06 -15.07 -12.64
CA SER A 61 1.01 -16.11 -12.69
C SER A 61 -0.29 -15.68 -12.00
N PHE A 62 -1.42 -16.03 -12.62
CA PHE A 62 -2.74 -15.83 -12.04
C PHE A 62 -2.97 -16.67 -10.78
N GLU A 63 -2.45 -17.89 -10.74
CA GLU A 63 -2.47 -18.78 -9.59
C GLU A 63 -1.79 -18.09 -8.40
N LYS A 64 -0.63 -17.47 -8.63
CA LYS A 64 0.08 -16.73 -7.58
C LYS A 64 -0.69 -15.50 -7.10
N LEU A 65 -1.38 -14.79 -7.99
CA LEU A 65 -2.24 -13.67 -7.62
C LEU A 65 -3.46 -14.11 -6.81
N VAL A 66 -4.08 -15.23 -7.18
CA VAL A 66 -5.20 -15.83 -6.44
C VAL A 66 -4.74 -16.25 -5.04
N GLN A 67 -3.58 -16.91 -4.94
CA GLN A 67 -2.97 -17.30 -3.67
C GLN A 67 -2.73 -16.07 -2.79
N PHE A 68 -2.04 -15.06 -3.32
CA PHE A 68 -1.78 -13.81 -2.61
C PHE A 68 -3.07 -13.15 -2.09
N HIS A 69 -4.11 -13.06 -2.92
CA HIS A 69 -5.39 -12.48 -2.51
C HIS A 69 -6.04 -13.29 -1.39
N SER A 70 -5.98 -14.62 -1.48
CA SER A 70 -6.60 -15.52 -0.53
C SER A 70 -5.93 -15.44 0.85
N GLU A 71 -4.59 -15.47 0.87
CA GLU A 71 -3.78 -15.33 2.09
C GLU A 71 -3.98 -13.98 2.79
N ASN A 72 -4.18 -12.90 2.01
CA ASN A 72 -4.33 -11.56 2.55
C ASN A 72 -5.79 -11.12 2.73
N LYS A 73 -6.78 -11.96 2.40
CA LYS A 73 -8.20 -11.56 2.31
C LYS A 73 -8.75 -10.94 3.60
N LEU A 74 -8.44 -11.56 4.75
CA LEU A 74 -8.92 -11.08 6.05
C LEU A 74 -8.24 -9.77 6.46
N LEU A 75 -6.92 -9.67 6.23
CA LEU A 75 -6.14 -8.45 6.47
C LEU A 75 -6.66 -7.28 5.65
N LEU A 76 -6.86 -7.49 4.34
CA LEU A 76 -7.41 -6.48 3.44
C LEU A 76 -8.82 -6.08 3.87
N LYS A 77 -9.65 -7.04 4.30
CA LYS A 77 -11.02 -6.76 4.77
C LYS A 77 -11.01 -5.90 6.04
N ALA A 78 -10.11 -6.17 6.98
CA ALA A 78 -9.94 -5.38 8.19
C ALA A 78 -9.51 -3.94 7.88
N TYR A 79 -8.69 -3.75 6.84
CA TYR A 79 -8.24 -2.43 6.41
C TYR A 79 -9.31 -1.66 5.64
N ASN A 80 -9.91 -2.28 4.62
CA ASN A 80 -10.96 -1.69 3.80
C ASN A 80 -11.81 -2.77 3.11
N GLN A 81 -13.03 -2.97 3.63
CA GLN A 81 -13.96 -3.97 3.08
C GLN A 81 -14.41 -3.65 1.65
N LYS A 82 -14.56 -2.37 1.30
CA LYS A 82 -14.97 -1.94 -0.05
C LYS A 82 -13.88 -2.31 -1.06
N GLU A 83 -12.63 -1.96 -0.79
CA GLU A 83 -11.51 -2.28 -1.68
C GLU A 83 -11.27 -3.78 -1.78
N THR A 84 -11.42 -4.53 -0.68
CA THR A 84 -11.29 -6.00 -0.70
C THR A 84 -12.29 -6.66 -1.64
N LYS A 85 -13.56 -6.24 -1.63
CA LYS A 85 -14.57 -6.73 -2.59
C LYS A 85 -14.18 -6.38 -4.02
N ALA A 86 -13.67 -5.17 -4.21
CA ALA A 86 -13.24 -4.66 -5.49
C ALA A 86 -12.04 -5.45 -6.05
N LEU A 87 -11.06 -5.79 -5.20
CA LEU A 87 -9.91 -6.65 -5.52
C LEU A 87 -10.36 -8.08 -5.87
N GLY A 88 -11.29 -8.65 -5.11
CA GLY A 88 -11.82 -9.98 -5.39
C GLY A 88 -12.47 -10.09 -6.77
N ARG A 89 -13.19 -9.05 -7.21
CA ARG A 89 -13.76 -8.96 -8.57
C ARG A 89 -12.68 -8.93 -9.66
N ILE A 90 -11.57 -8.23 -9.42
CA ILE A 90 -10.43 -8.17 -10.37
C ILE A 90 -9.82 -9.58 -10.52
N VAL A 91 -9.63 -10.29 -9.41
CA VAL A 91 -9.07 -11.66 -9.42
C VAL A 91 -10.01 -12.65 -10.11
N ALA A 92 -11.33 -12.52 -9.91
CA ALA A 92 -12.33 -13.39 -10.52
C ALA A 92 -12.48 -13.16 -12.04
N ASN A 93 -12.44 -11.90 -12.49
CA ASN A 93 -12.66 -11.53 -13.89
C ASN A 93 -11.36 -11.45 -14.71
N ARG A 94 -10.58 -12.53 -14.69
CA ARG A 94 -9.26 -12.63 -15.36
C ARG A 94 -9.27 -13.31 -16.73
N LYS A 95 -10.34 -14.05 -17.08
CA LYS A 95 -10.38 -14.95 -18.24
C LYS A 95 -10.18 -14.27 -19.61
N SER A 96 -10.30 -12.96 -19.71
CA SER A 96 -10.22 -12.21 -20.97
C SER A 96 -9.21 -11.06 -20.95
N LYS A 97 -8.28 -11.03 -19.97
CA LYS A 97 -7.31 -9.94 -19.82
C LYS A 97 -5.88 -10.49 -19.69
N PRO A 98 -4.88 -9.82 -20.29
CA PRO A 98 -3.47 -10.11 -20.02
C PRO A 98 -3.14 -9.95 -18.53
N PHE A 99 -2.21 -10.77 -18.02
CA PHE A 99 -1.81 -10.73 -16.61
C PHE A 99 -1.35 -9.32 -16.19
N ASP A 100 -0.54 -8.65 -17.00
CA ASP A 100 -0.04 -7.29 -16.70
C ASP A 100 -1.15 -6.27 -16.50
N LYS A 101 -2.26 -6.41 -17.22
CA LYS A 101 -3.42 -5.55 -17.03
C LYS A 101 -4.12 -5.85 -15.72
N VAL A 102 -4.33 -7.12 -15.40
CA VAL A 102 -5.00 -7.55 -14.17
C VAL A 102 -4.19 -7.20 -12.93
N ILE A 103 -2.88 -7.48 -12.91
CA ILE A 103 -1.99 -7.16 -11.79
C ILE A 103 -1.84 -5.64 -11.62
N GLY A 104 -1.87 -4.87 -12.72
CA GLY A 104 -1.88 -3.41 -12.70
C GLY A 104 -3.15 -2.84 -12.07
N ASP A 105 -4.32 -3.30 -12.52
CA ASP A 105 -5.63 -2.93 -11.97
C ASP A 105 -5.73 -3.32 -10.49
N TYR A 106 -5.22 -4.50 -10.12
CA TYR A 106 -5.16 -4.96 -8.72
C TYR A 106 -4.30 -4.02 -7.87
N ARG A 107 -3.11 -3.63 -8.36
CA ARG A 107 -2.19 -2.72 -7.65
C ARG A 107 -2.82 -1.35 -7.37
N GLN A 108 -3.57 -0.79 -8.32
CA GLN A 108 -4.17 0.54 -8.17
C GLN A 108 -5.20 0.62 -7.03
N ARG A 109 -5.73 -0.53 -6.60
CA ARG A 109 -6.73 -0.62 -5.53
C ARG A 109 -6.17 -1.26 -4.26
N LEU A 110 -4.88 -1.55 -4.25
CA LEU A 110 -4.18 -2.09 -3.10
C LEU A 110 -3.66 -0.92 -2.24
N PHE A 111 -4.45 -0.56 -1.22
CA PHE A 111 -4.29 0.58 -0.29
C PHE A 111 -4.55 1.96 -0.88
#